data_AF-A0A537UDP0-F1
#
_entry.id   AF-A0A537UDP0-F1
#
_cell.length_a   1.000
_cell.length_b   1.000
_cell.length_c   1.000
_cell.angle_alpha   90.00
_cell.angle_beta   90.00
_cell.angle_gamma   90.00
#
_symmetry.space_group_name_H-M   'P 1'
#
loop_
_entity.id
_entity.type
_entity.pdbx_description
1 polymer ?
#
loop_
_entity_poly.entity_id
_entity_poly.type
_entity_poly.pdbx_seq_one_letter_code
_entity_poly.pdbx_strand_id
1 'polypeptide(L)' 'HRIKAAAFESGLACYPAGGTVDGRRGDHVLLAPPYVATSDDIDMIVDRLGSAVDRALKTVGQ' A
#
# COMPACT_ATOMS: atom_id res chain seq x y z
N HIS A 1 6.25 1.38 -7.97
CA HIS A 1 5.35 1.80 -6.89
C HIS A 1 3.89 1.83 -7.35
N ARG A 2 3.40 0.72 -7.91
CA ARG A 2 2.00 0.55 -8.32
C ARG A 2 1.07 0.50 -7.10
N ILE A 3 1.50 -0.18 -6.03
CA ILE A 3 0.72 -0.28 -4.79
C ILE A 3 0.55 1.09 -4.13
N LYS A 4 1.64 1.88 -4.05
CA LYS A 4 1.59 3.27 -3.51
C LYS A 4 0.57 4.13 -4.24
N ALA A 5 0.58 4.11 -5.58
CA ALA A 5 -0.34 4.91 -6.38
C ALA A 5 -1.81 4.49 -6.11
N ALA A 6 -2.09 3.19 -6.14
CA ALA A 6 -3.42 2.66 -5.86
C ALA A 6 -3.89 2.95 -4.42
N ALA A 7 -2.99 2.89 -3.43
CA ALA A 7 -3.30 3.21 -2.04
C ALA A 7 -3.63 4.69 -1.87
N PHE A 8 -2.85 5.58 -2.50
CA PHE A 8 -3.09 7.02 -2.43
C PHE A 8 -4.44 7.40 -3.07
N GLU A 9 -4.78 6.81 -4.22
CA GLU A 9 -6.10 6.97 -4.84
C GLU A 9 -7.25 6.42 -3.97
N SER A 10 -6.95 5.45 -3.11
CA SER A 10 -7.91 4.85 -2.17
C SER A 10 -7.92 5.56 -0.80
N GLY A 11 -7.31 6.74 -0.69
CA GLY A 11 -7.28 7.54 0.53
C GLY A 11 -6.34 7.00 1.62
N LEU A 12 -5.34 6.20 1.25
CA LEU A 12 -4.32 5.67 2.16
C LEU A 12 -2.93 6.20 1.79
N ALA A 13 -2.42 7.14 2.59
CA ALA A 13 -1.02 7.54 2.53
C ALA A 13 -0.15 6.45 3.14
N CYS A 14 0.93 6.10 2.46
CA CYS A 14 1.90 5.10 2.93
C CYS A 14 3.31 5.47 2.48
N TYR A 15 4.31 5.01 3.22
CA TYR A 15 5.72 5.28 2.92
C TYR A 15 6.19 4.29 1.86
N PRO A 16 6.51 4.76 0.63
CA PRO A 16 6.94 3.88 -0.43
C PRO A 16 8.43 3.57 -0.28
N ALA A 17 8.76 2.31 -0.48
CA ALA A 17 10.09 1.89 -0.89
C ALA A 17 9.97 0.97 -2.11
N GLY A 18 11.07 0.75 -2.81
CA GLY A 18 11.09 -0.09 -4.01
C GLY A 18 12.44 -0.75 -4.17
N GLY A 19 12.57 -1.62 -5.16
CA GLY A 19 13.79 -2.39 -5.33
C GLY A 19 13.92 -3.57 -4.36
N THR A 20 12.82 -4.02 -3.76
CA THR A 20 12.82 -5.16 -2.82
C THR A 20 13.21 -6.49 -3.44
N VAL A 21 13.11 -6.63 -4.77
CA VAL A 21 13.48 -7.87 -5.46
C VAL A 21 14.97 -7.90 -5.81
N ASP A 22 15.51 -6.81 -6.35
CA ASP A 22 16.86 -6.76 -6.95
C ASP A 22 17.52 -5.37 -6.91
N GLY A 23 17.05 -4.48 -6.03
CA GLY A 23 17.47 -3.08 -5.97
C GLY A 23 16.84 -2.18 -7.03
N ARG A 24 16.03 -2.72 -7.96
CA ARG A 24 15.32 -1.93 -9.00
C ARG A 24 13.82 -2.21 -9.06
N ARG A 25 13.43 -3.48 -8.91
CA ARG A 25 12.04 -3.95 -9.01
C ARG A 25 11.48 -4.35 -7.65
N GLY A 26 10.16 -4.40 -7.56
CA GLY A 26 9.44 -4.68 -6.34
C GLY A 26 8.98 -3.41 -5.65
N ASP A 27 7.77 -3.48 -5.08
CA ASP A 27 7.21 -2.45 -4.22
C ASP A 27 7.37 -2.89 -2.77
N HIS A 28 7.72 -1.96 -1.89
CA HIS A 28 7.70 -2.11 -0.44
C HIS A 28 6.84 -1.00 0.14
N VAL A 29 5.98 -1.34 1.09
CA VAL A 29 5.03 -0.42 1.69
C VAL A 29 5.20 -0.48 3.19
N LEU A 30 5.49 0.67 3.80
CA LEU A 30 5.50 0.83 5.24
C LEU A 30 4.27 1.65 5.66
N LEU A 31 3.55 1.11 6.66
CA LEU A 31 2.45 1.78 7.34
C LEU A 31 2.94 2.25 8.72
N ALA A 32 2.58 3.47 9.09
CA ALA A 32 2.88 4.04 10.41
C ALA A 32 1.63 4.71 10.97
N PRO A 33 0.63 3.92 11.43
CA PRO A 33 -0.54 4.48 12.10
C PRO A 33 -0.13 5.25 13.38
N PRO A 34 -0.90 6.27 13.78
CA PRO A 34 -0.64 6.98 15.02
C PRO A 34 -0.86 6.08 16.24
N TYR A 35 -0.20 6.38 17.36
CA TYR A 35 -0.34 5.60 18.60
C TYR A 35 -1.77 5.59 19.17
N VAL A 36 -2.57 6.60 18.82
CA VAL A 36 -3.97 6.74 19.24
C VAL A 36 -4.96 6.04 18.30
N ALA A 37 -4.48 5.30 17.29
CA ALA A 37 -5.34 4.58 16.36
C ALA A 37 -6.19 3.53 17.10
N THR A 38 -7.47 3.46 16.76
CA THR A 38 -8.41 2.46 17.25
C THR A 38 -8.35 1.19 16.39
N SER A 39 -8.99 0.11 16.84
CA SER A 39 -9.13 -1.10 16.02
C SER A 39 -9.83 -0.82 14.68
N ASP A 40 -10.88 0.02 14.69
CA ASP A 40 -11.61 0.41 13.48
C ASP A 40 -10.72 1.19 12.49
N ASP A 41 -9.81 2.03 13.00
CA ASP A 41 -8.81 2.72 12.16
C ASP A 41 -7.87 1.72 11.50
N ILE A 42 -7.45 0.66 12.22
CA ILE A 42 -6.58 -0.39 11.69
C ILE A 42 -7.31 -1.21 10.63
N ASP A 43 -8.56 -1.60 10.87
CA ASP A 43 -9.38 -2.33 9.90
C ASP A 43 -9.53 -1.52 8.60
N MET A 44 -9.83 -0.23 8.70
CA MET A 44 -9.90 0.69 7.57
C MET A 44 -8.56 0.75 6.80
N ILE A 45 -7.42 0.81 7.49
CA ILE A 45 -6.09 0.83 6.86
C ILE A 45 -5.83 -0.48 6.12
N VAL A 46 -6.14 -1.63 6.74
CA VAL A 46 -5.96 -2.96 6.15
C VAL A 46 -6.83 -3.12 4.90
N ASP A 47 -8.10 -2.73 4.97
CA ASP A 47 -9.04 -2.80 3.83
C ASP A 47 -8.56 -1.96 2.64
N ARG A 48 -8.13 -0.71 2.90
CA ARG A 48 -7.60 0.18 1.86
C ARG A 48 -6.31 -0.37 1.25
N LEU A 49 -5.42 -0.92 2.06
CA LEU A 49 -4.19 -1.53 1.57
C LEU A 49 -4.49 -2.77 0.72
N GLY A 50 -5.39 -3.65 1.16
CA GLY A 50 -5.82 -4.83 0.42
C GLY A 50 -6.36 -4.46 -0.97
N SER A 51 -7.29 -3.50 -1.02
CA SER A 51 -7.83 -2.97 -2.28
C SER A 51 -6.73 -2.39 -3.19
N ALA A 52 -5.76 -1.67 -2.63
CA ALA A 52 -4.65 -1.12 -3.38
C ALA A 52 -3.75 -2.22 -3.99
N VAL A 53 -3.47 -3.29 -3.24
CA VAL A 53 -2.71 -4.45 -3.73
C VAL A 53 -3.45 -5.13 -4.87
N ASP A 54 -4.73 -5.42 -4.70
CA ASP A 54 -5.56 -6.06 -5.73
C ASP A 54 -5.60 -5.23 -7.03
N ARG A 55 -5.78 -3.91 -6.90
CA ARG A 55 -5.76 -2.99 -8.04
C ARG A 55 -4.39 -2.99 -8.71
N ALA A 56 -3.31 -2.91 -7.94
CA ALA A 56 -1.96 -2.94 -8.48
C ALA A 56 -1.66 -4.25 -9.22
N LEU A 57 -2.08 -5.40 -8.69
CA LEU A 57 -1.89 -6.70 -9.33
C LEU A 57 -2.65 -6.83 -10.65
N LYS A 58 -3.86 -6.26 -10.76
CA LYS A 58 -4.63 -6.24 -12.02
C LYS A 58 -3.93 -5.47 -13.15
N THR A 59 -2.99 -4.58 -12.82
CA THR A 59 -2.19 -3.84 -13.83
C THR A 59 -0.93 -4.59 -14.26
N VAL A 60 -0.62 -5.75 -13.66
CA VAL A 60 0.56 -6.55 -14.01
C VAL A 60 0.21 -7.45 -15.20
N GLY A 61 0.89 -7.28 -16.33
CA GLY A 61 0.69 -8.08 -17.55
C GLY A 61 -0.27 -7.47 -18.57
N GLN A 62 -0.84 -6.30 -18.29
CA GLN A 62 -1.35 -5.37 -19.30
C GLN A 62 -0.19 -4.55 -19.87
#